data_AF-A0ABD1ZL20-F1
#
_entry.id   AF-A0ABD1ZL20-F1
#
_cell.length_a   1.000
_cell.length_b   1.000
_cell.length_c   1.000
_cell.angle_alpha   90.00
_cell.angle_beta   90.00
_cell.angle_gamma   90.00
#
_symmetry.space_group_name_H-M   'P 1'
#
loop_
_entity.id
_entity.type
_entity.pdbx_description
1 polymer ?
#
loop_
_entity_poly.entity_id
_entity_poly.type
_entity_poly.pdbx_seq_one_letter_code
_entity_poly.pdbx_strand_id
1 'polypeptide(L)'
;MSIALAFSVAICMAGNLMAKALKLQGGGISCITAVVVVLATLFPSFCGKLSTSGTGLAMVLLQIFFTTVGANASIANVIRSAPGLFAFSLVQVAVHLAMILGIGKLCGVQRKELLLASNANVGGPSTAVGMATAKGWRTLSVPSILIGIFGISIATFISIILGVSWLSKI
;
A
#
# COMPACT_ATOMS: atom_id res chain seq x y z
N MET A 1 17.14 6.56 -16.67
CA MET A 1 16.79 5.15 -16.37
C MET A 1 17.87 4.45 -15.53
N SER A 2 19.14 4.44 -15.96
CA SER A 2 20.26 3.77 -15.23
C SER A 2 20.45 4.25 -13.79
N ILE A 3 20.33 5.56 -13.53
CA ILE A 3 20.42 6.15 -12.18
C ILE A 3 19.26 5.69 -11.29
N ALA A 4 18.04 5.60 -11.83
CA ALA A 4 16.88 5.13 -11.07
C ALA A 4 17.02 3.66 -10.68
N LEU A 5 17.60 2.84 -11.56
CA LEU A 5 17.93 1.44 -11.28
C LEU A 5 19.02 1.31 -10.22
N ALA A 6 20.14 2.01 -10.38
CA ALA A 6 21.23 1.99 -9.40
C ALA A 6 20.74 2.41 -8.00
N PHE A 7 19.92 3.46 -7.93
CA PHE A 7 19.33 3.92 -6.68
C PHE A 7 18.35 2.89 -6.09
N SER A 8 17.52 2.26 -6.92
CA SER A 8 16.60 1.19 -6.47
C SER A 8 17.36 -0.01 -5.91
N VAL A 9 18.47 -0.42 -6.55
CA VAL A 9 19.35 -1.49 -6.05
C VAL A 9 19.99 -1.08 -4.72
N ALA A 10 20.47 0.16 -4.59
CA ALA A 10 21.05 0.67 -3.35
C ALA A 10 20.02 0.65 -2.20
N ILE A 11 18.78 1.07 -2.47
CA ILE A 11 17.68 1.02 -1.49
C ILE A 11 17.39 -0.43 -1.09
N CYS A 12 17.27 -1.35 -2.06
CA CYS A 12 17.03 -2.77 -1.79
C CYS A 12 18.15 -3.38 -0.94
N MET A 13 19.40 -3.05 -1.24
CA MET A 13 20.56 -3.50 -0.48
C MET A 13 20.53 -2.94 0.95
N ALA A 14 20.32 -1.63 1.10
CA ALA A 14 20.24 -0.98 2.41
C ALA A 14 19.09 -1.55 3.25
N GLY A 15 17.90 -1.73 2.68
CA GLY A 15 16.75 -2.30 3.37
C GLY A 15 16.98 -3.75 3.81
N ASN A 16 17.59 -4.58 2.97
CA ASN A 16 17.91 -5.97 3.34
C ASN A 16 19.02 -6.05 4.41
N LEU A 17 20.02 -5.17 4.35
CA LEU A 17 21.04 -5.07 5.42
C LEU A 17 20.41 -4.63 6.74
N MET A 18 19.51 -3.64 6.69
CA MET A 18 18.76 -3.18 7.86
C MET A 18 17.90 -4.30 8.45
N ALA A 19 17.18 -5.06 7.62
CA ALA A 19 16.38 -6.20 8.08
C ALA A 19 17.24 -7.28 8.76
N LYS A 20 18.43 -7.58 8.21
CA LYS A 20 19.40 -8.50 8.82
C LYS A 20 19.93 -7.98 10.15
N ALA A 21 20.32 -6.70 10.21
CA ALA A 21 20.80 -6.07 11.44
C ALA A 21 19.75 -6.09 12.56
N LEU A 22 18.49 -5.87 12.21
CA LEU A 22 17.35 -5.91 13.13
C LEU A 22 16.84 -7.33 13.42
N LYS A 23 17.43 -8.38 12.83
CA LYS A 23 17.01 -9.79 12.96
C LYS A 23 15.53 -10.04 12.66
N LEU A 24 14.94 -9.22 11.77
CA LEU A 24 13.54 -9.37 11.36
C LEU A 24 13.44 -10.43 10.26
N GLN A 25 13.04 -11.65 10.63
CA GLN A 25 12.76 -12.70 9.64
C GLN A 25 11.65 -12.25 8.68
N GLY A 26 11.94 -12.25 7.38
CA GLY A 26 11.00 -11.79 6.35
C GLY A 26 10.76 -10.28 6.29
N GLY A 27 11.44 -9.47 7.14
CA GLY A 27 11.23 -8.01 7.23
C GLY A 27 11.86 -7.17 6.11
N GLY A 28 12.49 -7.80 5.11
CA GLY A 28 13.23 -7.12 4.04
C GLY A 28 12.38 -6.09 3.28
N ILE A 29 11.19 -6.50 2.84
CA ILE A 29 10.28 -5.63 2.07
C ILE A 29 9.87 -4.41 2.91
N SER A 30 9.57 -4.63 4.19
CA SER A 30 9.16 -3.56 5.10
C SER A 30 10.28 -2.57 5.41
N CYS A 31 11.50 -3.07 5.59
CA CYS A 31 12.69 -2.23 5.76
C CYS A 31 12.97 -1.42 4.48
N ILE A 32 12.80 -2.02 3.30
CA ILE A 32 12.87 -1.32 2.01
C ILE A 32 11.81 -0.21 1.95
N THR A 33 10.56 -0.51 2.30
CA THR A 33 9.48 0.49 2.38
C THR A 33 9.84 1.63 3.32
N ALA A 34 10.43 1.34 4.49
CA ALA A 34 10.87 2.38 5.44
C ALA A 34 11.91 3.32 4.81
N VAL A 35 12.94 2.75 4.19
CA VAL A 35 13.98 3.54 3.52
C VAL A 35 13.38 4.40 2.41
N VAL A 36 12.47 3.84 1.59
CA VAL A 36 11.80 4.58 0.52
C VAL A 36 10.94 5.72 1.09
N VAL A 37 10.12 5.47 2.10
CA VAL A 37 9.25 6.48 2.71
C VAL A 37 10.08 7.62 3.32
N VAL A 38 11.15 7.30 4.05
CA VAL A 38 12.06 8.30 4.63
C VAL A 38 12.73 9.13 3.53
N LEU A 39 13.30 8.50 2.50
CA LEU A 39 13.95 9.21 1.41
C LEU A 39 12.97 10.07 0.60
N ALA A 40 11.79 9.54 0.28
CA ALA A 40 10.76 10.27 -0.45
C ALA A 40 10.22 11.46 0.35
N THR A 41 10.21 11.37 1.69
CA THR A 41 9.77 12.45 2.58
C THR A 41 10.84 13.53 2.72
N LEU A 42 12.12 13.15 2.89
CA LEU A 42 13.23 14.09 3.09
C LEU A 42 13.70 14.75 1.79
N PHE A 43 13.62 14.05 0.66
CA PHE A 43 14.13 14.50 -0.64
C PHE A 43 13.09 14.39 -1.77
N PRO A 44 11.91 15.03 -1.63
CA PRO A 44 10.78 14.82 -2.55
C PRO A 44 11.07 15.26 -3.99
N SER A 45 11.85 16.33 -4.19
CA SER A 45 12.19 16.85 -5.52
C SER A 45 13.15 15.93 -6.29
N PHE A 46 14.08 15.29 -5.58
CA PHE A 46 15.00 14.30 -6.16
C PHE A 46 14.26 13.01 -6.50
N CYS A 47 13.52 12.47 -5.53
CA CYS A 47 12.73 11.25 -5.72
C CYS A 47 11.65 11.42 -6.81
N GLY A 48 11.04 12.60 -6.93
CA GLY A 48 10.07 12.90 -8.00
C GLY A 48 10.68 12.80 -9.39
N LYS A 49 11.85 13.42 -9.63
CA LYS A 49 12.57 13.32 -10.91
C LYS A 49 12.95 11.87 -11.24
N LEU A 50 13.35 11.12 -10.22
CA LEU A 50 13.76 9.72 -10.36
C LEU A 50 12.56 8.81 -10.66
N SER A 51 11.43 9.04 -9.99
CA SER A 51 10.17 8.33 -10.20
C SER A 51 9.74 8.42 -11.65
N THR A 52 9.68 9.61 -12.24
CA THR A 52 9.27 9.81 -13.63
C THR A 52 10.11 8.99 -14.61
N SER A 53 11.41 8.86 -14.34
CA SER A 53 12.34 8.10 -15.18
C SER A 53 12.25 6.58 -15.01
N GLY A 54 11.62 6.09 -13.94
CA GLY A 54 11.53 4.68 -13.57
C GLY A 54 10.12 4.08 -13.67
N THR A 55 9.07 4.91 -13.71
CA THR A 55 7.67 4.45 -13.69
C THR A 55 7.34 3.41 -14.76
N GLY A 56 7.81 3.61 -16.00
CA GLY A 56 7.54 2.67 -17.10
C GLY A 56 8.10 1.28 -16.82
N LEU A 57 9.34 1.20 -16.33
CA LEU A 57 9.97 -0.07 -15.96
C LEU A 57 9.31 -0.70 -14.74
N ALA A 58 8.97 0.11 -13.72
CA ALA A 58 8.28 -0.35 -12.52
C ALA A 58 6.94 -1.01 -12.86
N MET A 59 6.17 -0.43 -13.79
CA MET A 59 4.92 -1.03 -14.29
C MET A 59 5.19 -2.37 -14.99
N VAL A 60 6.17 -2.45 -15.89
CA VAL A 60 6.48 -3.72 -16.57
C VAL A 60 6.86 -4.81 -15.56
N LEU A 61 7.72 -4.50 -14.58
CA LEU A 61 8.14 -5.44 -13.55
C LEU A 61 6.97 -5.87 -12.64
N LEU A 62 6.08 -4.94 -12.28
CA LEU A 62 4.88 -5.22 -11.50
C LEU A 62 3.92 -6.15 -12.24
N GLN A 63 3.73 -5.93 -13.55
CA GLN A 63 2.92 -6.82 -14.39
C GLN A 63 3.52 -8.22 -14.48
N ILE A 64 4.85 -8.34 -14.64
CA ILE A 64 5.53 -9.63 -14.65
C ILE A 64 5.34 -10.34 -13.31
N PHE A 65 5.48 -9.62 -12.19
CA PHE A 65 5.24 -10.13 -10.85
C PHE A 65 3.81 -10.66 -10.69
N PHE A 66 2.78 -9.88 -11.05
CA PHE A 66 1.40 -10.35 -10.96
C PHE A 66 1.10 -11.52 -11.89
N THR A 67 1.70 -11.54 -13.07
CA THR A 67 1.57 -12.65 -14.02
C THR A 67 2.16 -13.94 -13.43
N THR A 68 3.34 -13.86 -12.80
CA THR A 68 3.97 -15.03 -12.17
C THR A 68 3.20 -15.49 -10.93
N VAL A 69 2.73 -14.59 -10.07
CA VAL A 69 1.88 -14.95 -8.93
C VAL A 69 0.60 -15.64 -9.41
N GLY A 70 -0.04 -15.10 -10.45
CA GLY A 70 -1.24 -15.67 -11.05
C GLY A 70 -1.00 -17.05 -11.68
N ALA A 71 0.09 -17.21 -12.42
CA ALA A 71 0.44 -18.48 -13.07
C ALA A 71 0.77 -19.60 -12.06
N ASN A 72 1.30 -19.25 -10.88
CA ASN A 72 1.57 -20.22 -9.81
C ASN A 72 0.33 -20.52 -8.95
N ALA A 73 -0.80 -19.83 -9.14
CA ALA A 73 -2.00 -20.03 -8.33
C ALA A 73 -2.79 -21.27 -8.78
N SER A 74 -3.14 -22.14 -7.83
CA SER A 74 -4.02 -23.29 -8.11
C SER A 74 -5.48 -22.88 -8.08
N ILE A 75 -6.17 -23.01 -9.22
CA ILE A 75 -7.60 -22.71 -9.36
C ILE A 75 -8.43 -23.51 -8.34
N ALA A 76 -8.11 -24.79 -8.15
CA ALA A 76 -8.81 -25.63 -7.18
C ALA A 76 -8.65 -25.12 -5.74
N ASN A 77 -7.44 -24.66 -5.38
CA ASN A 77 -7.20 -24.11 -4.05
C ASN A 77 -7.88 -22.74 -3.86
N VAL A 78 -7.89 -21.91 -4.91
CA VAL A 78 -8.61 -20.63 -4.92
C VAL A 78 -10.10 -20.88 -4.72
N ILE A 79 -10.73 -21.79 -5.45
CA ILE A 79 -12.18 -22.05 -5.28
C ILE A 79 -12.52 -22.53 -3.86
N ARG A 80 -11.64 -23.31 -3.23
CA ARG A 80 -11.86 -23.81 -1.85
C ARG A 80 -11.62 -22.75 -0.78
N SER A 81 -10.58 -21.94 -0.94
CA SER A 81 -10.11 -21.02 0.11
C SER A 81 -10.64 -19.60 -0.05
N ALA A 82 -10.83 -19.15 -1.29
CA ALA A 82 -11.26 -17.78 -1.59
C ALA A 82 -12.62 -17.41 -1.01
N PRO A 83 -13.65 -18.28 -0.95
CA PRO A 83 -14.94 -17.90 -0.36
C PRO A 83 -14.82 -17.49 1.12
N GLY A 84 -14.01 -18.22 1.90
CA GLY A 84 -13.74 -17.88 3.30
C GLY A 84 -12.98 -16.57 3.44
N LEU A 85 -11.92 -16.38 2.66
CA LEU A 85 -11.13 -15.14 2.65
C LEU A 85 -11.96 -13.94 2.16
N PHE A 86 -12.84 -14.16 1.19
CA PHE A 86 -13.75 -13.15 0.66
C PHE A 86 -14.77 -12.74 1.71
N ALA A 87 -15.41 -13.70 2.40
CA ALA A 87 -16.35 -13.41 3.47
C ALA A 87 -15.67 -12.65 4.63
N PHE A 88 -14.47 -13.08 5.03
CA PHE A 88 -13.68 -12.38 6.05
C PHE A 88 -13.33 -10.94 5.62
N SER A 89 -12.86 -10.77 4.39
CA SER A 89 -12.54 -9.44 3.83
C SER A 89 -13.78 -8.56 3.70
N LEU A 90 -14.93 -9.14 3.33
CA LEU A 90 -16.20 -8.42 3.25
C LEU A 90 -16.59 -7.83 4.61
N VAL A 91 -16.49 -8.64 5.67
CA VAL A 91 -16.75 -8.17 7.05
C VAL A 91 -15.76 -7.08 7.44
N GLN A 92 -14.47 -7.26 7.17
CA GLN A 92 -13.45 -6.25 7.47
C GLN A 92 -13.75 -4.91 6.77
N VAL A 93 -14.08 -4.94 5.48
CA VAL A 93 -14.39 -3.75 4.69
C VAL A 93 -15.70 -3.11 5.15
N ALA A 94 -16.72 -3.90 5.49
CA ALA A 94 -17.98 -3.40 6.02
C ALA A 94 -17.79 -2.69 7.36
N VAL A 95 -17.04 -3.28 8.29
CA VAL A 95 -16.70 -2.67 9.58
C VAL A 95 -15.87 -1.41 9.38
N HIS A 96 -14.86 -1.44 8.51
CA HIS A 96 -14.05 -0.27 8.17
C HIS A 96 -14.92 0.88 7.64
N LEU A 97 -15.82 0.59 6.69
CA LEU A 97 -16.70 1.60 6.10
C LEU A 97 -17.73 2.14 7.11
N ALA A 98 -18.29 1.27 7.95
CA ALA A 98 -19.21 1.68 9.02
C ALA A 98 -18.51 2.60 10.04
N MET A 99 -17.30 2.23 10.46
CA MET A 99 -16.50 3.03 11.39
C MET A 99 -16.13 4.40 10.82
N ILE A 100 -15.61 4.45 9.58
CA ILE A 100 -15.16 5.71 8.98
C ILE A 100 -16.33 6.65 8.69
N LEU A 101 -17.48 6.12 8.23
CA LEU A 101 -18.68 6.92 8.00
C LEU A 101 -19.33 7.35 9.32
N GLY A 102 -19.37 6.46 10.32
CA GLY A 102 -19.95 6.74 11.63
C GLY A 102 -19.16 7.83 12.37
N ILE A 103 -17.88 7.55 12.65
CA ILE A 103 -17.00 8.47 13.37
C ILE A 103 -16.78 9.75 12.55
N GLY A 104 -16.52 9.64 11.25
CA GLY A 104 -16.29 10.78 10.38
C GLY A 104 -17.49 11.74 10.32
N LYS A 105 -18.71 11.19 10.31
CA LYS A 105 -19.94 12.00 10.36
C LYS A 105 -20.09 12.71 11.71
N LEU A 106 -19.75 12.06 12.82
CA LEU A 106 -19.75 12.69 14.15
C LEU A 106 -18.73 13.83 14.24
N CYS A 107 -17.60 13.70 13.56
CA CYS A 107 -16.57 14.75 13.45
C CYS A 107 -16.88 15.84 12.42
N GLY A 108 -18.06 15.81 11.76
CA GLY A 108 -18.45 16.82 10.77
C GLY A 108 -17.74 16.74 9.42
N VAL A 109 -17.04 15.64 9.12
CA VAL A 109 -16.32 15.46 7.84
C VAL A 109 -17.29 15.20 6.70
N GLN A 110 -17.02 15.75 5.51
CA GLN A 110 -17.91 15.59 4.37
C GLN A 110 -17.92 14.14 3.86
N ARG A 111 -19.09 13.62 3.49
CA ARG A 111 -19.24 12.24 2.99
C ARG A 111 -18.32 11.93 1.81
N LYS A 112 -18.11 12.87 0.89
CA LYS A 112 -17.22 12.70 -0.27
C LYS A 112 -15.77 12.41 0.14
N GLU A 113 -15.30 13.08 1.19
CA GLU A 113 -13.93 12.92 1.72
C GLU A 113 -13.81 11.58 2.43
N LEU A 114 -14.82 11.19 3.22
CA LEU A 114 -14.85 9.89 3.91
C LEU A 114 -14.87 8.71 2.93
N LEU A 115 -15.67 8.79 1.87
CA LEU A 115 -15.75 7.75 0.84
C LEU A 115 -14.43 7.63 0.07
N LEU A 116 -13.80 8.76 -0.29
CA LEU A 116 -12.51 8.74 -0.97
C LEU A 116 -11.39 8.25 -0.06
N ALA A 117 -11.36 8.65 1.21
CA ALA A 117 -10.39 8.16 2.19
C ALA A 117 -10.53 6.65 2.43
N SER A 118 -11.76 6.15 2.54
CA SER A 118 -12.04 4.72 2.66
C SER A 118 -11.58 3.96 1.41
N ASN A 119 -11.95 4.44 0.23
CA ASN A 119 -11.54 3.79 -1.02
C ASN A 119 -10.01 3.84 -1.21
N ALA A 120 -9.34 4.93 -0.81
CA ALA A 120 -7.89 5.05 -0.90
C ALA A 120 -7.15 4.05 0.01
N ASN A 121 -7.69 3.76 1.20
CA ASN A 121 -7.09 2.82 2.14
C ASN A 121 -7.45 1.35 1.87
N VAL A 122 -8.64 1.08 1.32
CA VAL A 122 -9.08 -0.30 1.03
C VAL A 122 -8.77 -0.69 -0.41
N GLY A 123 -9.22 0.10 -1.38
CA GLY A 123 -9.03 -0.15 -2.81
C GLY A 123 -7.75 0.44 -3.38
N GLY A 124 -7.06 1.31 -2.65
CA GLY A 124 -5.79 1.92 -3.05
C GLY A 124 -5.91 3.30 -3.74
N PRO A 125 -4.79 4.04 -3.85
CA PRO A 125 -4.75 5.38 -4.46
C PRO A 125 -5.35 5.48 -5.86
N SER A 126 -5.09 4.48 -6.72
CA SER A 126 -5.54 4.48 -8.12
C SER A 126 -7.07 4.37 -8.24
N THR A 127 -7.70 3.51 -7.44
CA THR A 127 -9.15 3.34 -7.44
C THR A 127 -9.87 4.54 -6.85
N ALA A 128 -9.28 5.20 -5.84
CA ALA A 128 -9.78 6.45 -5.27
C ALA A 128 -9.78 7.59 -6.30
N VAL A 129 -8.71 7.74 -7.07
CA VAL A 129 -8.64 8.70 -8.18
C VAL A 129 -9.68 8.39 -9.26
N GLY A 130 -9.89 7.10 -9.57
CA GLY A 130 -10.95 6.65 -10.48
C GLY A 130 -12.34 7.08 -10.01
N MET A 131 -12.64 6.86 -8.73
CA MET A 131 -13.90 7.29 -8.10
C MET A 131 -14.04 8.82 -8.11
N ALA A 132 -13.01 9.56 -7.72
CA ALA A 132 -13.01 11.02 -7.73
C ALA A 132 -13.29 11.56 -9.13
N THR A 133 -12.70 10.97 -10.16
CA THR A 133 -12.92 11.35 -11.56
C THR A 133 -14.35 11.04 -11.99
N ALA A 134 -14.85 9.84 -11.71
CA ALA A 134 -16.21 9.42 -12.07
C ALA A 134 -17.31 10.24 -11.38
N LYS A 135 -17.04 10.74 -10.16
CA LYS A 135 -17.98 11.56 -9.37
C LYS A 135 -17.78 13.07 -9.52
N GLY A 136 -16.83 13.51 -10.36
CA GLY A 136 -16.54 14.95 -10.57
C GLY A 136 -15.79 15.62 -9.41
N TRP A 137 -15.22 14.86 -8.47
CA TRP A 137 -14.47 15.34 -7.31
C TRP A 137 -12.97 15.46 -7.59
N ARG A 138 -12.58 15.94 -8.77
CA ARG A 138 -11.17 15.95 -9.23
C ARG A 138 -10.21 16.70 -8.30
N THR A 139 -10.72 17.70 -7.58
CA THR A 139 -9.94 18.45 -6.57
C THR A 139 -9.46 17.57 -5.41
N LEU A 140 -10.12 16.43 -5.17
CA LEU A 140 -9.78 15.48 -4.12
C LEU A 140 -8.88 14.34 -4.59
N SER A 141 -8.52 14.27 -5.88
CA SER A 141 -7.66 13.19 -6.40
C SER A 141 -6.28 13.18 -5.74
N VAL A 142 -5.60 14.33 -5.67
CA VAL A 142 -4.28 14.44 -5.03
C VAL A 142 -4.36 14.13 -3.53
N PRO A 143 -5.28 14.74 -2.75
CA PRO A 143 -5.49 14.36 -1.35
C PRO A 143 -5.74 12.85 -1.14
N SER A 144 -6.53 12.22 -2.02
CA SER A 144 -6.85 10.79 -1.92
C SER A 144 -5.63 9.90 -2.15
N ILE A 145 -4.75 10.27 -3.09
CA ILE A 145 -3.48 9.55 -3.30
C ILE A 145 -2.62 9.62 -2.03
N LEU A 146 -2.47 10.82 -1.48
CA LEU A 146 -1.64 11.04 -0.29
C LEU A 146 -2.16 10.25 0.92
N ILE A 147 -3.47 10.28 1.16
CA ILE A 147 -4.04 9.59 2.32
C ILE A 147 -3.92 8.06 2.20
N GLY A 148 -4.06 7.51 0.99
CA GLY A 148 -3.86 6.07 0.76
C GLY A 148 -2.40 5.63 0.93
N ILE A 149 -1.45 6.40 0.38
CA ILE A 149 -0.01 6.11 0.53
C ILE A 149 0.42 6.26 2.00
N PHE A 150 -0.09 7.28 2.69
CA PHE A 150 0.19 7.50 4.10
C PHE A 150 -0.38 6.37 4.96
N GLY A 151 -1.64 5.99 4.71
CA GLY A 151 -2.31 4.90 5.41
C GLY A 151 -1.57 3.57 5.27
N ILE A 152 -1.20 3.17 4.04
CA ILE A 152 -0.46 1.93 3.83
C ILE A 152 0.94 1.96 4.46
N SER A 153 1.60 3.13 4.45
CA SER A 153 2.92 3.29 5.08
C SER A 153 2.84 3.05 6.58
N ILE A 154 1.87 3.65 7.28
CA ILE A 154 1.68 3.44 8.72
C ILE A 154 1.22 2.01 9.03
N ALA A 155 0.21 1.53 8.31
CA ALA A 155 -0.39 0.23 8.55
C ALA A 155 0.63 -0.90 8.40
N THR A 156 1.57 -0.77 7.46
CA THR A 156 2.67 -1.73 7.26
C THR A 156 3.49 -1.90 8.54
N PHE A 157 3.92 -0.81 9.18
CA PHE A 157 4.74 -0.89 10.39
C PHE A 157 3.95 -1.38 11.60
N ILE A 158 2.71 -0.91 11.77
CA ILE A 158 1.83 -1.41 12.84
C ILE A 158 1.63 -2.92 12.70
N SER A 159 1.39 -3.41 11.49
CA SER A 159 1.16 -4.84 11.21
C SER A 159 2.38 -5.69 11.57
N ILE A 160 3.59 -5.22 11.28
CA ILE A 160 4.82 -5.94 11.64
C ILE A 160 4.99 -5.98 13.16
N ILE A 161 4.76 -4.86 13.85
CA ILE A 161 4.87 -4.80 15.30
C ILE A 161 3.88 -5.77 15.95
N LEU A 162 2.63 -5.76 15.49
CA LEU A 162 1.60 -6.70 15.97
C LEU A 162 1.94 -8.16 15.66
N GLY A 163 2.44 -8.42 14.45
CA GLY A 163 2.88 -9.75 14.00
C GLY A 163 4.01 -10.31 14.87
N VAL A 164 5.07 -9.52 15.06
CA VAL A 164 6.26 -9.92 15.81
C VAL A 164 6.00 -9.94 17.32
N SER A 165 5.20 -9.02 17.86
CA SER A 165 5.07 -8.88 19.32
C SER A 165 3.97 -9.73 19.93
N TRP A 166 2.86 -9.91 19.19
CA TRP A 166 1.63 -10.49 19.73
C TRP A 166 1.31 -11.84 19.07
N LEU A 167 1.21 -11.86 17.74
CA LEU A 167 0.85 -13.08 17.00
C LEU A 167 1.92 -14.18 17.07
N SER A 168 3.20 -13.83 17.16
CA SER A 168 4.28 -14.81 17.30
C SER A 168 4.29 -15.56 18.64
N LYS A 169 3.52 -15.08 19.63
CA LYS A 169 3.46 -15.64 20.99
C LYS A 169 2.21 -16.47 21.26
N ILE A 170 1.26 -16.49 20.33
CA ILE A 170 0.02 -17.27 20.36
C ILE A 170 0.25 -18.56 19.59
#